data_AF-A0A969BAF7-F1
#
_entry.id   AF-A0A969BAF7-F1
#
_cell.length_a   1.000
_cell.length_b   1.000
_cell.length_c   1.000
_cell.angle_alpha   90.00
_cell.angle_beta   90.00
_cell.angle_gamma   90.00
#
_symmetry.space_group_name_H-M   'P 1'
#
loop_
_entity.id
_entity.type
_entity.pdbx_description
1 polymer ?
#
loop_
_entity_poly.entity_id
_entity_poly.type
_entity_poly.pdbx_seq_one_letter_code
_entity_poly.pdbx_strand_id
1 'polypeptide(L)'
;MKTTLDEATFTYVSHLFKRIVPYKSSSSRSKWKVLLATVLLLVAAITLSLPSDLPVPARLTIFAFLLAGVLWSTTSINAGYVALSSVILLLLSGGIPQEEFFESLGSDVVWLMIGAFVLGGAVKETGLAVRLTQAVVSKARSVSSLFWM
;
A
#
# COMPACT_ATOMS: atom_id res chain seq x y z
N MET A 1 30.65 44.07 3.69
CA MET A 1 31.49 43.51 2.61
C MET A 1 31.84 42.05 2.94
N LYS A 2 30.83 41.14 2.98
CA LYS A 2 31.00 39.69 3.29
C LYS A 2 30.10 38.75 2.46
N THR A 3 29.31 39.26 1.52
CA THR A 3 28.25 38.50 0.84
C THR A 3 28.68 37.81 -0.46
N THR A 4 29.87 38.09 -0.99
CA THR A 4 30.30 37.58 -2.31
C THR A 4 31.07 36.25 -2.26
N LEU A 5 31.50 35.80 -1.08
CA LEU A 5 32.29 34.57 -0.92
C LEU A 5 31.41 33.31 -0.74
N ASP A 6 30.17 33.45 -0.27
CA ASP A 6 29.26 32.32 -0.09
C ASP A 6 28.63 31.87 -1.41
N GLU A 7 28.28 32.78 -2.32
CA GLU A 7 27.70 32.41 -3.61
C GLU A 7 28.66 31.60 -4.48
N ALA A 8 29.92 32.06 -4.61
CA ALA A 8 30.92 31.37 -5.41
C ALA A 8 31.20 29.95 -4.86
N THR A 9 31.22 29.80 -3.53
CA THR A 9 31.43 28.51 -2.87
C THR A 9 30.23 27.58 -3.06
N PHE A 10 29.01 28.10 -2.99
CA PHE A 10 27.79 27.32 -3.22
C PHE A 10 27.66 26.85 -4.69
N THR A 11 28.01 27.71 -5.65
CA THR A 11 28.07 27.35 -7.07
C THR A 11 29.15 26.29 -7.31
N TYR A 12 30.31 26.41 -6.69
CA TYR A 12 31.38 25.42 -6.85
C TYR A 12 31.02 24.06 -6.24
N VAL A 13 30.47 24.05 -5.02
CA VAL A 13 30.05 22.84 -4.31
C VAL A 13 28.91 22.13 -5.06
N SER A 14 27.92 22.86 -5.58
CA SER A 14 26.82 22.26 -6.36
C SER A 14 27.28 21.68 -7.70
N HIS A 15 28.20 22.35 -8.41
CA HIS A 15 28.79 21.80 -9.64
C HIS A 15 29.69 20.58 -9.37
N LEU A 16 30.44 20.58 -8.26
CA LEU A 16 31.24 19.43 -7.84
C LEU A 16 30.34 18.24 -7.45
N PHE A 17 29.28 18.50 -6.69
CA PHE A 17 28.31 17.49 -6.25
C PHE A 17 27.59 16.82 -7.42
N LYS A 18 27.22 17.60 -8.45
CA LYS A 18 26.56 17.09 -9.67
C LYS A 18 27.47 16.22 -10.54
N ARG A 19 28.80 16.37 -10.44
CA ARG A 19 29.78 15.50 -11.09
C ARG A 19 30.02 14.19 -10.35
N ILE A 20 29.88 14.18 -9.02
CA ILE A 20 30.22 13.01 -8.17
C ILE A 20 29.08 11.99 -8.14
N VAL A 21 27.83 12.41 -8.35
CA VAL A 21 26.67 11.49 -8.34
C VAL A 21 26.16 11.25 -9.75
N PRO A 22 26.62 10.20 -10.45
CA PRO A 22 25.95 9.73 -11.65
C PRO A 22 24.57 9.19 -11.26
N TYR A 23 23.51 9.96 -11.51
CA TYR A 23 22.13 9.46 -11.45
C TYR A 23 21.96 8.41 -12.57
N LYS A 24 22.20 7.14 -12.21
CA LYS A 24 21.96 6.00 -13.07
C LYS A 24 20.44 5.82 -13.21
N SER A 25 19.87 6.51 -14.19
CA SER A 25 18.56 6.19 -14.78
C SER A 25 18.65 4.83 -15.46
N SER A 26 18.60 3.75 -14.65
CA SER A 26 18.46 2.39 -15.15
C SER A 26 17.06 2.26 -15.75
N SER A 27 16.99 1.76 -16.98
CA SER A 27 15.81 1.46 -17.80
C SER A 27 14.82 0.48 -17.15
N SER A 28 14.26 0.87 -16.01
CA SER A 28 13.48 0.08 -15.05
C SER A 28 12.02 -0.16 -15.48
N ARG A 29 11.73 -0.18 -16.79
CA ARG A 29 10.44 -0.72 -17.28
C ARG A 29 10.50 -2.22 -17.56
N SER A 30 11.67 -2.74 -17.91
CA SER A 30 11.86 -4.16 -18.22
C SER A 30 12.04 -5.00 -16.96
N LYS A 31 12.91 -4.56 -16.03
CA LYS A 31 13.21 -5.30 -14.79
C LYS A 31 11.97 -5.57 -13.93
N TRP A 32 11.04 -4.62 -13.91
CA TRP A 32 9.81 -4.75 -13.14
C TRP A 32 8.82 -5.73 -13.75
N LYS A 33 8.74 -5.80 -15.09
CA LYS A 33 7.99 -6.84 -15.81
C LYS A 33 8.59 -8.23 -15.58
N VAL A 34 9.92 -8.33 -15.52
CA VAL A 34 10.62 -9.59 -15.22
C VAL A 34 10.35 -10.04 -13.79
N LEU A 35 10.41 -9.14 -12.81
CA LEU A 35 10.06 -9.45 -11.41
C LEU A 35 8.59 -9.89 -11.29
N LEU A 36 7.66 -9.17 -11.91
CA LEU A 36 6.24 -9.55 -11.94
C LEU A 36 6.05 -10.95 -12.55
N ALA A 37 6.69 -11.25 -13.68
CA ALA A 37 6.63 -12.55 -14.34
C ALA A 37 7.24 -13.66 -13.48
N THR A 38 8.38 -13.42 -12.83
CA THR A 38 9.02 -14.38 -11.92
C THR A 38 8.13 -14.68 -10.72
N VAL A 39 7.48 -13.68 -10.12
CA VAL A 39 6.61 -13.93 -8.97
C VAL A 39 5.30 -14.60 -9.40
N LEU A 40 4.72 -14.23 -10.55
CA LEU A 40 3.59 -14.95 -11.14
C LEU A 40 3.91 -16.43 -11.39
N LEU A 41 5.10 -16.71 -11.93
CA LEU A 41 5.58 -18.08 -12.16
C LEU A 41 5.81 -18.83 -10.84
N LEU A 42 6.32 -18.17 -9.81
CA LEU A 42 6.45 -18.76 -8.47
C LEU A 42 5.09 -19.08 -7.85
N VAL A 43 4.12 -18.15 -7.93
CA VAL A 43 2.76 -18.38 -7.43
C VAL A 43 2.11 -19.55 -8.18
N ALA A 44 2.26 -19.61 -9.50
CA ALA A 44 1.78 -20.74 -10.30
C ALA A 44 2.50 -22.06 -9.97
N ALA A 45 3.82 -22.04 -9.71
CA ALA A 45 4.59 -23.23 -9.34
C ALA A 45 4.20 -23.75 -7.94
N ILE A 46 3.95 -22.84 -6.99
CA ILE A 46 3.48 -23.18 -5.64
C ILE A 46 2.09 -23.81 -5.72
N THR A 47 1.19 -23.26 -6.53
CA THR A 47 -0.13 -23.88 -6.71
C THR A 47 -0.09 -25.15 -7.54
N LEU A 48 0.89 -25.35 -8.43
CA LEU A 48 1.12 -26.62 -9.12
C LEU A 48 1.69 -27.72 -8.22
N SER A 49 2.47 -27.34 -7.22
CA SER A 49 3.08 -28.24 -6.24
C SER A 49 2.13 -28.66 -5.11
N LEU A 50 0.88 -28.16 -5.12
CA LEU A 50 -0.13 -28.52 -4.12
C LEU A 50 -0.65 -29.95 -4.38
N PRO A 51 -0.78 -30.80 -3.33
CA PRO A 51 -1.27 -32.16 -3.48
C PRO A 51 -2.65 -32.18 -4.14
N SER A 52 -2.85 -33.13 -5.05
CA SER A 52 -4.07 -33.30 -5.86
C SER A 52 -5.31 -33.70 -5.04
N ASP A 53 -5.17 -33.97 -3.75
CA ASP A 53 -6.27 -34.22 -2.81
C ASP A 53 -7.06 -32.94 -2.45
N LEU A 54 -6.55 -31.75 -2.80
CA LEU A 54 -7.26 -30.50 -2.52
C LEU A 54 -8.36 -30.22 -3.55
N PRO A 55 -9.56 -29.81 -3.10
CA PRO A 55 -10.61 -29.34 -4.00
C PRO A 55 -10.11 -28.22 -4.91
N VAL A 56 -10.44 -28.31 -6.21
CA VAL A 56 -10.14 -27.30 -7.22
C VAL A 56 -10.48 -25.87 -6.79
N PRO A 57 -11.65 -25.57 -6.18
CA PRO A 57 -11.95 -24.19 -5.74
C PRO A 57 -10.97 -23.68 -4.66
N ALA A 58 -10.57 -24.52 -3.71
CA ALA A 58 -9.62 -24.13 -2.67
C ALA A 58 -8.25 -23.74 -3.25
N ARG A 59 -7.80 -24.47 -4.26
CA ARG A 59 -6.54 -24.19 -4.97
C ARG A 59 -6.59 -22.87 -5.74
N LEU A 60 -7.73 -22.57 -6.37
CA LEU A 60 -7.96 -21.30 -7.07
C LEU A 60 -7.99 -20.11 -6.11
N THR A 61 -8.63 -20.26 -4.95
CA THR A 61 -8.68 -19.22 -3.92
C THR A 61 -7.28 -18.90 -3.37
N ILE A 62 -6.47 -19.92 -3.10
CA ILE A 62 -5.06 -19.73 -2.67
C ILE A 62 -4.24 -19.06 -3.79
N PHE A 63 -4.43 -19.48 -5.05
CA PHE A 63 -3.77 -18.86 -6.19
C PHE A 63 -4.09 -17.36 -6.29
N ALA A 64 -5.38 -17.01 -6.27
CA ALA A 64 -5.84 -15.64 -6.37
C ALA A 64 -5.38 -14.79 -5.17
N PHE A 65 -5.37 -15.35 -3.97
CA PHE A 65 -4.91 -14.66 -2.75
C PHE A 65 -3.41 -14.32 -2.82
N LEU A 66 -2.56 -15.30 -3.19
CA LEU A 66 -1.13 -15.07 -3.34
C LEU A 66 -0.84 -14.08 -4.48
N LEU A 67 -1.56 -14.21 -5.59
CA LEU A 67 -1.46 -13.28 -6.72
C LEU A 67 -1.84 -11.86 -6.31
N ALA A 68 -2.93 -11.68 -5.55
CA ALA A 68 -3.36 -10.39 -5.02
C ALA A 68 -2.30 -9.78 -4.08
N GLY A 69 -1.78 -10.55 -3.12
CA GLY A 69 -0.76 -10.10 -2.18
C GLY A 69 0.54 -9.68 -2.87
N VAL A 70 0.96 -10.45 -3.88
CA VAL A 70 2.11 -10.10 -4.72
C VAL A 70 1.84 -8.84 -5.52
N LEU A 71 0.71 -8.74 -6.22
CA LEU A 71 0.37 -7.55 -7.00
C LEU A 71 0.34 -6.31 -6.12
N TRP A 72 -0.23 -6.41 -4.91
CA TRP A 72 -0.31 -5.29 -4.00
C TRP A 72 1.06 -4.88 -3.43
N SER A 73 1.92 -5.84 -3.12
CA SER A 73 3.27 -5.55 -2.59
C SER A 73 4.24 -5.07 -3.68
N THR A 74 4.15 -5.64 -4.87
CA THR A 74 5.08 -5.35 -5.98
C THR A 74 4.64 -4.18 -6.82
N THR A 75 3.34 -3.89 -6.89
CA THR A 75 2.79 -2.92 -7.83
C THR A 75 2.27 -1.65 -7.17
N SER A 76 2.60 -0.48 -7.70
CA SER A 76 2.10 0.84 -7.25
C SER A 76 0.64 1.12 -7.68
N ILE A 77 -0.12 0.09 -8.06
CA ILE A 77 -1.54 0.19 -8.42
C ILE A 77 -2.33 0.35 -7.11
N ASN A 78 -3.41 1.13 -7.14
CA ASN A 78 -4.30 1.27 -5.99
C ASN A 78 -4.80 -0.12 -5.53
N ALA A 79 -4.71 -0.38 -4.23
CA ALA A 79 -5.13 -1.64 -3.61
C ALA A 79 -6.56 -2.07 -4.02
N GLY A 80 -7.46 -1.10 -4.23
CA GLY A 80 -8.82 -1.38 -4.71
C GLY A 80 -8.85 -2.06 -6.09
N TYR A 81 -8.01 -1.65 -7.04
CA TYR A 81 -7.93 -2.30 -8.34
C TYR A 81 -7.31 -3.70 -8.27
N VAL A 82 -6.33 -3.89 -7.38
CA VAL A 82 -5.72 -5.22 -7.16
C VAL A 82 -6.73 -6.18 -6.56
N ALA A 83 -7.48 -5.73 -5.55
CA ALA A 83 -8.54 -6.53 -4.93
C ALA A 83 -9.66 -6.88 -5.94
N LEU A 84 -10.17 -5.89 -6.67
CA LEU A 84 -11.20 -6.09 -7.69
C LEU A 84 -10.76 -7.06 -8.79
N SER A 85 -9.57 -6.85 -9.36
CA SER A 85 -9.05 -7.73 -10.42
C SER A 85 -8.87 -9.17 -9.94
N SER A 86 -8.37 -9.36 -8.72
CA SER A 86 -8.16 -10.69 -8.14
C SER A 86 -9.49 -11.42 -7.88
N VAL A 87 -10.49 -10.71 -7.36
CA VAL A 87 -11.83 -11.27 -7.16
C VAL A 87 -12.50 -11.60 -8.48
N ILE A 88 -12.42 -10.72 -9.50
CA ILE A 88 -12.99 -10.98 -10.83
C ILE A 88 -12.35 -12.24 -11.43
N LEU A 89 -11.03 -12.38 -11.34
CA LEU A 89 -10.34 -13.59 -11.79
C LEU A 89 -10.84 -14.83 -11.05
N LEU A 90 -11.04 -14.73 -9.73
CA LEU A 90 -11.52 -15.83 -8.91
C LEU A 90 -12.96 -16.25 -9.27
N LEU A 91 -13.86 -15.28 -9.48
CA LEU A 91 -15.25 -15.49 -9.88
C LEU A 91 -15.33 -16.16 -11.26
N LEU A 92 -14.55 -15.66 -12.23
CA LEU A 92 -14.49 -16.23 -13.58
C LEU A 92 -13.89 -17.65 -13.60
N SER A 93 -12.96 -17.94 -12.69
CA SER A 93 -12.37 -19.27 -12.55
C SER A 93 -13.27 -20.27 -11.80
N GLY A 94 -14.38 -19.81 -11.21
CA GLY A 94 -15.27 -20.65 -10.40
C GLY A 94 -14.72 -21.02 -9.02
N GLY A 95 -13.80 -20.21 -8.48
CA GLY A 95 -13.18 -20.46 -7.17
C GLY A 95 -14.09 -20.18 -5.98
N ILE A 96 -15.05 -19.24 -6.13
CA ILE A 96 -16.09 -18.94 -5.13
C ILE A 96 -17.44 -18.70 -5.84
N PRO A 97 -18.57 -19.03 -5.20
CA PRO A 97 -19.90 -18.63 -5.68
C PRO A 97 -20.09 -17.10 -5.56
N GLN A 98 -20.95 -16.56 -6.43
CA GLN A 98 -21.21 -15.12 -6.51
C GLN A 98 -21.87 -14.60 -5.22
N GLU A 99 -22.75 -15.40 -4.62
CA GLU A 99 -23.49 -15.07 -3.41
C GLU A 99 -22.55 -14.81 -2.23
N GLU A 100 -21.54 -15.65 -2.06
CA GLU A 100 -20.53 -15.55 -0.99
C GLU A 100 -19.64 -14.30 -1.16
N PHE A 101 -19.35 -13.91 -2.40
CA PHE A 101 -18.65 -12.63 -2.66
C PHE A 101 -19.48 -11.42 -2.19
N PHE A 102 -20.76 -11.37 -2.59
CA PHE A 102 -21.63 -10.26 -2.19
C PHE A 102 -21.90 -10.25 -0.68
N GLU A 103 -22.00 -11.42 -0.07
CA GLU A 103 -22.10 -11.56 1.39
C GLU A 103 -20.87 -10.96 2.10
N SER A 104 -19.66 -11.22 1.58
CA SER A 104 -18.42 -10.66 2.13
C SER A 104 -18.38 -9.12 2.07
N LEU A 105 -18.87 -8.52 0.98
CA LEU A 105 -18.99 -7.06 0.85
C LEU A 105 -19.99 -6.46 1.85
N GLY A 106 -21.02 -7.21 2.23
CA GLY A 106 -22.03 -6.83 3.21
C GLY A 106 -21.64 -7.09 4.66
N SER A 107 -20.43 -7.58 4.93
CA SER A 107 -20.00 -7.93 6.29
C SER A 107 -20.02 -6.74 7.25
N ASP A 108 -20.30 -7.02 8.52
CA ASP A 108 -20.34 -6.00 9.59
C ASP A 108 -19.06 -5.18 9.65
N VAL A 109 -17.91 -5.79 9.36
CA VAL A 109 -16.61 -5.10 9.36
C VAL A 109 -16.54 -4.01 8.29
N VAL A 110 -17.06 -4.25 7.08
CA VAL A 110 -17.10 -3.23 6.02
C VAL A 110 -17.99 -2.06 6.43
N TRP A 111 -19.16 -2.35 6.99
CA TRP A 111 -20.05 -1.32 7.52
C TRP A 111 -19.44 -0.54 8.70
N LEU A 112 -18.71 -1.21 9.59
CA LEU A 112 -17.96 -0.57 10.67
C LEU A 112 -16.87 0.37 10.12
N MET A 113 -16.15 -0.02 9.07
CA MET A 113 -15.16 0.86 8.42
C MET A 113 -15.81 2.08 7.77
N ILE A 114 -16.94 1.90 7.07
CA ILE A 114 -17.72 3.01 6.51
C ILE A 114 -18.18 3.94 7.65
N GLY A 115 -18.74 3.38 8.72
CA GLY A 115 -19.17 4.13 9.90
C GLY A 115 -18.03 4.88 10.58
N ALA A 116 -16.84 4.27 10.71
CA ALA A 116 -15.66 4.91 11.26
C ALA A 116 -15.20 6.10 10.41
N PHE A 117 -15.23 5.98 9.08
CA PHE A 117 -14.90 7.10 8.19
C PHE A 117 -15.93 8.23 8.25
N VAL A 118 -17.24 7.89 8.26
CA VAL A 118 -18.32 8.89 8.42
C VAL A 118 -18.19 9.61 9.76
N LEU A 119 -17.96 8.88 10.85
CA LEU A 119 -17.77 9.44 12.18
C LEU A 119 -16.50 10.30 12.24
N GLY A 120 -15.39 9.85 11.66
CA GLY A 120 -14.17 10.63 11.55
C GLY A 120 -14.39 11.95 10.79
N GLY A 121 -15.18 11.92 9.71
CA GLY A 121 -15.62 13.11 8.99
C GLY A 121 -16.44 14.06 9.86
N ALA A 122 -17.43 13.54 10.58
CA ALA A 122 -18.24 14.33 11.51
C ALA A 122 -17.41 14.95 12.65
N VAL A 123 -16.48 14.20 13.22
CA VAL A 123 -15.55 14.68 14.27
C VAL A 123 -14.62 15.78 13.75
N LYS A 124 -14.23 15.70 12.46
CA LYS A 124 -13.44 16.74 11.79
C LYS A 124 -14.27 18.00 11.53
N GLU A 125 -15.48 17.86 10.97
CA GLU A 125 -16.39 18.98 10.65
C GLU A 125 -16.84 19.73 11.91
N THR A 126 -17.13 19.02 13.01
CA THR A 126 -17.53 19.64 14.29
C THR A 126 -16.38 20.35 15.02
N GLY A 127 -15.14 20.25 14.53
CA GLY A 127 -13.95 20.78 15.20
C GLY A 127 -13.59 20.05 16.50
N LEU A 128 -14.27 18.93 16.82
CA LEU A 128 -14.01 18.16 18.03
C LEU A 128 -12.58 17.58 18.02
N ALA A 129 -12.09 17.15 16.85
CA ALA A 129 -10.69 16.73 16.69
C ALA A 129 -9.71 17.81 17.17
N VAL A 130 -9.96 19.09 16.84
CA VAL A 130 -9.10 20.21 17.22
C VAL A 130 -9.18 20.47 18.72
N ARG A 131 -10.38 20.45 19.30
CA ARG A 131 -10.59 20.64 20.75
C ARG A 131 -9.90 19.54 21.57
N LEU A 132 -10.02 18.28 21.15
CA LEU A 132 -9.35 17.16 21.81
C LEU A 132 -7.83 17.26 21.68
N THR A 133 -7.32 17.58 20.49
CA THR A 133 -5.89 17.79 20.27
C THR A 133 -5.35 18.93 21.15
N GLN A 134 -6.06 20.06 21.24
CA GLN A 134 -5.69 21.18 22.10
C GLN A 134 -5.77 20.83 23.60
N ALA A 135 -6.73 20.02 24.03
CA ALA A 135 -6.82 19.57 25.42
C ALA A 135 -5.63 18.69 25.81
N VAL A 136 -5.17 17.80 24.91
CA VAL A 136 -3.98 16.96 25.13
C VAL A 136 -2.71 17.82 25.12
N VAL A 137 -2.56 18.68 24.12
CA VAL A 137 -1.36 19.56 23.99
C VAL A 137 -1.26 20.56 25.15
N SER A 138 -2.37 21.12 25.63
CA SER A 138 -2.33 22.05 26.77
C SER A 138 -1.90 21.38 28.08
N LYS A 139 -2.07 20.05 28.19
CA LYS A 139 -1.60 19.25 29.33
C LYS A 139 -0.13 18.83 29.18
N ALA A 140 0.36 18.66 27.95
CA ALA A 140 1.75 18.31 27.66
C ALA A 140 2.65 19.55 27.62
N ARG A 141 3.52 19.73 28.63
CA ARG A 141 4.40 20.91 28.71
C ARG A 141 5.65 20.84 27.80
N SER A 142 5.95 19.67 27.23
CA SER A 142 7.04 19.49 26.25
C SER A 142 6.79 18.29 25.32
N VAL A 143 7.41 18.27 24.14
CA VAL A 143 7.31 17.15 23.17
C VAL A 143 7.78 15.82 23.80
N SER A 144 8.83 15.87 24.63
CA SER A 144 9.32 14.69 25.37
C SER A 144 8.31 14.18 26.40
N SER A 145 7.48 15.06 26.96
CA SER A 145 6.41 14.68 27.89
C SER A 145 5.23 14.02 27.18
N LEU A 146 5.06 14.21 25.87
CA LEU A 146 3.95 13.64 25.09
C LEU A 146 4.20 12.16 24.75
N PHE A 147 5.46 11.76 24.59
CA PHE A 147 5.84 10.35 24.37
C PHE A 147 5.76 9.48 25.63
N TRP A 148 5.69 10.09 26.81
CA TRP A 148 5.75 9.41 28.11
C TRP A 148 4.41 9.43 28.89
N MET A 149 3.31 9.85 28.25
CA MET A 149 1.95 9.73 28.80
C MET A 149 1.27 8.43 28.38
#